data_AF-A0A4R0YH20-F1
#
_entry.id   AF-A0A4R0YH20-F1
#
_cell.length_a   1.000
_cell.length_b   1.000
_cell.length_c   1.000
_cell.angle_alpha   90.00
_cell.angle_beta   90.00
_cell.angle_gamma   90.00
#
_symmetry.space_group_name_H-M   'P 1'
#
loop_
_entity.id
_entity.type
_entity.pdbx_description
1 polymer ?
#
loop_
_entity_poly.entity_id
_entity_poly.type
_entity_poly.pdbx_seq_one_letter_code
_entity_poly.pdbx_strand_id
1 'polypeptide(L)'
;MRTPEKVTAPETSEKPPTGYPTATIPITAHGARRADGAVTPHDVNIWQIGNETSYGDGGFSKTEAIAHTVSFARAMRARDPSIRLIAWGDRGSGDDRSLWAADMLRQAGGYIDDIAIHMMQQIPRASDTVLRGTRYQQDPAQAWAELMEMSGGIEDRIVELEDVIRAQGARTGIAVTEGHLSLVPHNANAILEEWLTGAYHARALNIYQRHGDRVRIATAADFCATRWTVAALRLQVPRGISYLTPAGSVMRLFGRHSGQQAIAVTTAPPDLDIAASRTGERVFLHVANIRYNGAVEATLAIDGRSVAGGRILEISPASPRQAVTQDQPDVFTPVELPVLPGPNVTWRFPAASVSVVEVDLIPN
;
A
#
# COMPACT_ATOMS: atom_id res chain seq x y z
N MET A 1 -37.14 -11.20 -33.69
CA MET A 1 -37.58 -11.87 -32.45
C MET A 1 -37.24 -13.35 -32.55
N ARG A 2 -36.18 -13.79 -31.86
CA ARG A 2 -35.91 -15.21 -31.57
C ARG A 2 -35.95 -15.34 -30.05
N THR A 3 -36.77 -16.25 -29.58
CA THR A 3 -36.89 -16.66 -28.17
C THR A 3 -35.55 -17.21 -27.67
N PRO A 4 -35.13 -16.93 -26.42
CA PRO A 4 -33.95 -17.54 -25.84
C PRO A 4 -34.27 -18.96 -25.36
N GLU A 5 -33.49 -19.94 -25.81
CA GLU A 5 -33.48 -21.29 -25.25
C GLU A 5 -32.95 -21.26 -23.81
N LYS A 6 -33.72 -21.86 -22.90
CA LYS A 6 -33.28 -22.12 -21.51
C LYS A 6 -32.19 -23.19 -21.54
N VAL A 7 -30.96 -22.80 -21.21
CA VAL A 7 -29.91 -23.74 -20.84
C VAL A 7 -30.23 -24.27 -19.44
N THR A 8 -30.54 -25.56 -19.36
CA THR A 8 -30.69 -26.30 -18.10
C THR A 8 -29.30 -26.72 -17.62
N ALA A 9 -28.96 -26.39 -16.37
CA ALA A 9 -27.73 -26.86 -15.74
C ALA A 9 -27.84 -28.36 -15.42
N PRO A 10 -26.75 -29.14 -15.54
CA PRO A 10 -26.79 -30.54 -15.15
C PRO A 10 -26.84 -30.66 -13.62
N GLU A 11 -27.83 -31.40 -13.11
CA GLU A 11 -27.85 -31.88 -11.73
C GLU A 11 -26.66 -32.82 -11.51
N THR A 12 -25.68 -32.38 -10.73
CA THR A 12 -24.65 -33.25 -10.16
C THR A 12 -24.90 -33.34 -8.67
N SER A 13 -25.56 -34.42 -8.26
CA SER A 13 -25.70 -34.80 -6.85
C SER A 13 -24.41 -35.44 -6.35
N GLU A 14 -23.34 -34.67 -6.16
CA GLU A 14 -22.18 -35.13 -5.39
C GLU A 14 -22.37 -34.73 -3.93
N LYS A 15 -22.59 -35.73 -3.07
CA LYS A 15 -22.45 -35.56 -1.62
C LYS A 15 -21.02 -35.10 -1.31
N PRO A 16 -20.82 -34.17 -0.36
CA PRO A 16 -19.48 -33.77 0.05
C PRO A 16 -18.72 -35.00 0.57
N PRO A 17 -17.43 -35.15 0.23
CA PRO A 17 -16.63 -36.28 0.67
C PRO A 17 -16.57 -36.29 2.19
N THR A 18 -17.03 -37.39 2.78
CA THR A 18 -16.94 -37.65 4.21
C THR A 18 -15.55 -38.22 4.50
N GLY A 19 -14.77 -37.51 5.32
CA GLY A 19 -13.48 -37.96 5.84
C GLY A 19 -12.28 -37.34 5.14
N TYR A 20 -11.73 -36.27 5.72
CA TYR A 20 -10.34 -35.91 5.45
C TYR A 20 -9.44 -36.96 6.10
N PRO A 21 -8.52 -37.62 5.35
CA PRO A 21 -7.59 -38.56 5.96
C PRO A 21 -6.73 -37.85 7.00
N THR A 22 -6.69 -38.40 8.21
CA THR A 22 -5.92 -37.94 9.38
C THR A 22 -4.41 -38.18 9.27
N ALA A 23 -3.93 -38.63 8.10
CA ALA A 23 -2.51 -38.80 7.85
C ALA A 23 -1.87 -37.45 7.54
N THR A 24 -1.08 -36.93 8.48
CA THR A 24 -0.23 -35.75 8.27
C THR A 24 0.80 -36.07 7.19
N ILE A 25 0.49 -35.76 5.93
CA ILE A 25 1.47 -35.81 4.83
C ILE A 25 2.67 -34.93 5.26
N PRO A 26 3.93 -35.36 5.23
CA PRO A 26 5.07 -34.48 5.57
C PRO A 26 5.20 -33.30 4.60
N ILE A 27 5.63 -32.10 5.02
CA ILE A 27 5.84 -30.92 4.10
C ILE A 27 6.80 -31.26 2.97
N THR A 28 7.64 -32.26 3.20
CA THR A 28 8.60 -32.78 2.24
C THR A 28 8.01 -33.77 1.24
N ALA A 29 6.76 -34.23 1.35
CA ALA A 29 6.20 -35.33 0.54
C ALA A 29 5.35 -34.88 -0.67
N HIS A 30 5.69 -33.76 -1.31
CA HIS A 30 4.98 -33.26 -2.50
C HIS A 30 5.65 -33.70 -3.82
N GLY A 31 5.17 -34.80 -4.41
CA GLY A 31 5.72 -35.40 -5.63
C GLY A 31 5.60 -34.52 -6.88
N ALA A 32 4.43 -33.90 -7.11
CA ALA A 32 4.20 -33.03 -8.27
C ALA A 32 5.17 -31.84 -8.30
N ARG A 33 5.30 -31.10 -7.19
CA ARG A 33 6.24 -29.98 -7.04
C ARG A 33 7.68 -30.33 -7.45
N ARG A 34 8.14 -31.54 -7.10
CA ARG A 34 9.47 -32.04 -7.49
C ARG A 34 9.56 -32.38 -8.97
N ALA A 35 8.54 -33.05 -9.50
CA ALA A 35 8.45 -33.36 -10.93
C ALA A 35 8.45 -32.07 -11.78
N ASP A 36 7.89 -30.99 -11.26
CA ASP A 36 7.90 -29.65 -11.87
C ASP A 36 9.23 -28.88 -11.67
N GLY A 37 10.24 -29.52 -11.07
CA GLY A 37 11.62 -28.98 -10.95
C GLY A 37 11.95 -28.30 -9.63
N ALA A 38 10.98 -28.07 -8.74
CA ALA A 38 11.24 -27.52 -7.41
C ALA A 38 11.51 -28.66 -6.42
N VAL A 39 12.79 -28.92 -6.11
CA VAL A 39 13.18 -30.03 -5.23
C VAL A 39 12.88 -29.72 -3.75
N THR A 40 13.15 -28.50 -3.28
CA THR A 40 12.98 -28.05 -1.89
C THR A 40 11.75 -27.15 -1.73
N PRO A 41 10.92 -27.28 -0.67
CA PRO A 41 9.72 -26.47 -0.49
C PRO A 41 9.99 -24.96 -0.64
N HIS A 42 9.00 -24.23 -1.15
CA HIS A 42 9.08 -22.77 -1.18
C HIS A 42 8.84 -22.21 0.22
N ASP A 43 9.57 -21.16 0.58
CA ASP A 43 9.51 -20.51 1.89
C ASP A 43 8.34 -19.49 1.97
N VAL A 44 7.11 -19.99 1.75
CA VAL A 44 5.89 -19.17 1.77
C VAL A 44 5.30 -19.16 3.18
N ASN A 45 5.68 -18.15 3.97
CA ASN A 45 5.36 -18.08 5.39
C ASN A 45 4.14 -17.22 5.73
N ILE A 46 3.59 -16.49 4.76
CA ILE A 46 2.44 -15.59 4.95
C ILE A 46 1.37 -15.96 3.93
N TRP A 47 0.15 -16.17 4.41
CA TRP A 47 -0.99 -16.54 3.57
C TRP A 47 -2.20 -15.68 3.89
N GLN A 48 -2.82 -15.10 2.88
CA GLN A 48 -4.14 -14.50 3.02
C GLN A 48 -5.21 -15.52 2.68
N ILE A 49 -6.18 -15.70 3.58
CA ILE A 49 -7.30 -16.63 3.37
C ILE A 49 -8.42 -15.89 2.62
N GLY A 50 -8.44 -16.07 1.31
CA GLY A 50 -9.38 -15.41 0.40
C GLY A 50 -8.98 -13.97 0.05
N ASN A 51 -9.52 -13.44 -1.05
CA ASN A 51 -9.36 -12.05 -1.44
C ASN A 51 -10.75 -11.44 -1.61
N GLU A 52 -10.97 -10.23 -1.08
CA GLU A 52 -12.22 -9.49 -1.31
C GLU A 52 -13.48 -10.35 -1.08
N THR A 53 -13.45 -11.19 -0.05
CA THR A 53 -14.52 -12.20 0.18
C THR A 53 -15.90 -11.58 0.40
N SER A 54 -15.96 -10.26 0.56
CA SER A 54 -17.17 -9.49 0.78
C SER A 54 -17.75 -8.81 -0.47
N TYR A 55 -17.04 -8.82 -1.61
CA TYR A 55 -17.47 -8.12 -2.82
C TYR A 55 -18.12 -9.05 -3.85
N GLY A 56 -19.05 -8.48 -4.63
CA GLY A 56 -19.68 -9.12 -5.80
C GLY A 56 -20.79 -10.14 -5.48
N ASP A 57 -21.53 -10.51 -6.52
CA ASP A 57 -22.68 -11.43 -6.43
C ASP A 57 -22.27 -12.89 -6.10
N GLY A 58 -20.98 -13.20 -6.21
CA GLY A 58 -20.39 -14.49 -5.82
C GLY A 58 -19.59 -14.45 -4.52
N GLY A 59 -19.65 -13.33 -3.78
CA GLY A 59 -18.99 -13.18 -2.49
C GLY A 59 -19.68 -13.99 -1.38
N PHE A 60 -19.02 -14.07 -0.23
CA PHE A 60 -19.57 -14.67 0.97
C PHE A 60 -20.34 -13.64 1.78
N SER A 61 -21.32 -14.06 2.58
CA SER A 61 -21.75 -13.26 3.72
C SER A 61 -20.64 -13.14 4.78
N LYS A 62 -20.72 -12.15 5.67
CA LYS A 62 -19.78 -12.00 6.79
C LYS A 62 -19.65 -13.28 7.62
N THR A 63 -20.76 -13.95 7.89
CA THR A 63 -20.78 -15.20 8.66
C THR A 63 -20.08 -16.34 7.92
N GLU A 64 -20.33 -16.50 6.63
CA GLU A 64 -19.66 -17.52 5.81
C GLU A 64 -18.16 -17.25 5.70
N ALA A 65 -17.76 -16.01 5.45
CA ALA A 65 -16.35 -15.62 5.38
C ALA A 65 -15.62 -15.99 6.68
N ILE A 66 -16.20 -15.67 7.84
CA ILE A 66 -15.63 -16.03 9.16
C ILE A 66 -15.53 -17.55 9.34
N ALA A 67 -16.60 -18.29 9.01
CA ALA A 67 -16.62 -19.74 9.14
C ALA A 67 -15.55 -20.40 8.25
N HIS A 68 -15.39 -19.92 7.02
CA HIS A 68 -14.35 -20.37 6.12
C HIS A 68 -12.96 -20.00 6.65
N THR A 69 -12.73 -18.77 7.11
CA THR A 69 -11.46 -18.36 7.72
C THR A 69 -11.05 -19.31 8.85
N VAL A 70 -11.94 -19.63 9.79
CA VAL A 70 -11.63 -20.54 10.90
C VAL A 70 -11.30 -21.95 10.38
N SER A 71 -12.08 -22.46 9.42
CA SER A 71 -11.88 -23.80 8.85
C SER A 71 -10.52 -23.91 8.16
N PHE A 72 -10.20 -22.98 7.26
CA PHE A 72 -8.92 -22.94 6.55
C PHE A 72 -7.76 -22.71 7.50
N ALA A 73 -7.86 -21.76 8.43
CA ALA A 73 -6.77 -21.46 9.35
C ALA A 73 -6.39 -22.67 10.23
N ARG A 74 -7.38 -23.42 10.72
CA ARG A 74 -7.14 -24.67 11.47
C ARG A 74 -6.45 -25.72 10.62
N ALA A 75 -6.93 -25.96 9.40
CA ALA A 75 -6.34 -26.96 8.51
C ALA A 75 -4.90 -26.58 8.12
N MET A 76 -4.66 -25.31 7.81
CA MET A 76 -3.34 -24.80 7.45
C MET A 76 -2.37 -24.84 8.64
N ARG A 77 -2.77 -24.42 9.84
CA ARG A 77 -1.89 -24.49 11.03
C ARG A 77 -1.68 -25.92 11.56
N ALA A 78 -2.63 -26.83 11.35
CA ALA A 78 -2.41 -28.25 11.63
C ALA A 78 -1.31 -28.84 10.73
N ARG A 79 -1.11 -28.25 9.55
CA ARG A 79 -0.10 -28.65 8.58
C ARG A 79 1.25 -27.99 8.85
N ASP A 80 1.23 -26.70 9.11
CA ASP A 80 2.40 -25.89 9.44
C ASP A 80 2.02 -24.82 10.47
N PRO A 81 2.36 -25.00 11.75
CA PRO A 81 2.02 -24.04 12.80
C PRO A 81 2.85 -22.75 12.74
N SER A 82 3.88 -22.67 11.89
CA SER A 82 4.76 -21.49 11.79
C SER A 82 4.26 -20.41 10.83
N ILE A 83 3.30 -20.73 9.97
CA ILE A 83 2.74 -19.76 9.02
C ILE A 83 1.96 -18.65 9.72
N ARG A 84 2.01 -17.46 9.11
CA ARG A 84 1.16 -16.34 9.44
C ARG A 84 -0.04 -16.27 8.50
N LEU A 85 -1.20 -15.96 9.08
CA LEU A 85 -2.47 -15.93 8.38
C LEU A 85 -3.10 -14.54 8.41
N ILE A 86 -3.54 -14.08 7.25
CA ILE A 86 -4.24 -12.81 7.07
C ILE A 86 -5.70 -13.12 6.74
N ALA A 87 -6.65 -12.47 7.41
CA ALA A 87 -8.07 -12.59 7.12
C ALA A 87 -8.68 -11.29 6.63
N TRP A 88 -9.75 -11.39 5.85
CA TRP A 88 -10.48 -10.23 5.35
C TRP A 88 -11.20 -9.47 6.47
N GLY A 89 -11.01 -8.14 6.56
CA GLY A 89 -11.69 -7.32 7.56
C GLY A 89 -12.35 -6.05 7.03
N ASP A 90 -12.30 -5.79 5.72
CA ASP A 90 -12.95 -4.63 5.13
C ASP A 90 -14.49 -4.75 5.12
N ARG A 91 -15.14 -3.75 4.53
CA ARG A 91 -16.59 -3.60 4.43
C ARG A 91 -17.23 -4.65 3.50
N GLY A 92 -18.52 -4.86 3.72
CA GLY A 92 -19.40 -5.65 2.86
C GLY A 92 -19.75 -4.98 1.52
N SER A 93 -20.39 -5.73 0.62
CA SER A 93 -21.04 -5.22 -0.58
C SER A 93 -22.39 -4.51 -0.34
N GLY A 94 -22.95 -4.61 0.89
CA GLY A 94 -24.23 -4.00 1.25
C GLY A 94 -24.14 -2.54 1.76
N ASP A 95 -25.29 -1.98 2.11
CA ASP A 95 -25.41 -0.60 2.64
C ASP A 95 -24.75 -0.43 4.02
N ASP A 96 -24.52 -1.53 4.74
CA ASP A 96 -23.79 -1.52 6.01
C ASP A 96 -22.30 -1.21 5.76
N ARG A 97 -21.91 -0.01 6.18
CA ARG A 97 -20.54 0.50 6.06
C ARG A 97 -19.62 0.03 7.19
N SER A 98 -20.09 -0.80 8.12
CA SER A 98 -19.26 -1.34 9.19
C SER A 98 -18.17 -2.29 8.64
N LEU A 99 -16.99 -2.20 9.26
CA LEU A 99 -15.89 -3.14 8.98
C LEU A 99 -16.24 -4.54 9.49
N TRP A 100 -15.97 -5.57 8.69
CA TRP A 100 -16.14 -6.96 9.14
C TRP A 100 -15.10 -7.37 10.19
N ALA A 101 -14.01 -6.61 10.32
CA ALA A 101 -12.92 -6.84 11.26
C ALA A 101 -13.40 -7.10 12.70
N ALA A 102 -14.44 -6.41 13.20
CA ALA A 102 -14.93 -6.61 14.57
C ALA A 102 -15.43 -8.05 14.79
N ASP A 103 -16.29 -8.55 13.90
CA ASP A 103 -16.81 -9.91 13.96
C ASP A 103 -15.75 -10.97 13.66
N MET A 104 -14.87 -10.67 12.69
CA MET A 104 -13.74 -11.52 12.32
C MET A 104 -12.80 -11.74 13.51
N LEU A 105 -12.42 -10.67 14.21
CA LEU A 105 -11.54 -10.78 15.38
C LEU A 105 -12.20 -11.52 16.54
N ARG A 106 -13.48 -11.27 16.80
CA ARG A 106 -14.19 -11.94 17.90
C ARG A 106 -14.27 -13.46 17.71
N GLN A 107 -14.47 -13.92 16.47
CA GLN A 107 -14.76 -15.33 16.18
C GLN A 107 -13.56 -16.09 15.64
N ALA A 108 -12.68 -15.42 14.89
CA ALA A 108 -11.52 -16.01 14.24
C ALA A 108 -10.17 -15.43 14.72
N GLY A 109 -10.16 -14.43 15.61
CA GLY A 109 -8.95 -13.71 16.04
C GLY A 109 -7.86 -14.60 16.64
N GLY A 110 -8.23 -15.72 17.27
CA GLY A 110 -7.26 -16.70 17.79
C GLY A 110 -6.53 -17.51 16.72
N TYR A 111 -6.91 -17.39 15.45
CA TYR A 111 -6.35 -18.16 14.34
C TYR A 111 -5.59 -17.30 13.31
N ILE A 112 -5.61 -15.96 13.46
CA ILE A 112 -5.10 -15.02 12.46
C ILE A 112 -4.09 -14.07 13.08
N ASP A 113 -3.16 -13.56 12.27
CA ASP A 113 -2.07 -12.70 12.68
C ASP A 113 -2.29 -11.25 12.24
N ASP A 114 -2.93 -11.07 11.08
CA ASP A 114 -3.23 -9.76 10.50
C ASP A 114 -4.66 -9.72 9.90
N ILE A 115 -5.22 -8.51 9.83
CA ILE A 115 -6.47 -8.22 9.11
C ILE A 115 -6.14 -7.46 7.82
N ALA A 116 -6.64 -7.96 6.69
CA ALA A 116 -6.57 -7.33 5.39
C ALA A 116 -7.60 -6.20 5.26
N ILE A 117 -7.17 -5.07 4.68
CA ILE A 117 -8.00 -3.95 4.28
C ILE A 117 -7.54 -3.39 2.94
N HIS A 118 -8.48 -2.89 2.17
CA HIS A 118 -8.27 -2.36 0.83
C HIS A 118 -8.42 -0.82 0.85
N MET A 119 -7.44 -0.13 0.26
CA MET A 119 -7.31 1.34 0.28
C MET A 119 -7.57 1.99 -1.08
N MET A 120 -7.68 1.23 -2.16
CA MET A 120 -7.86 1.76 -3.52
C MET A 120 -9.18 2.49 -3.76
N GLN A 121 -10.20 2.29 -2.91
CA GLN A 121 -11.52 2.95 -3.02
C GLN A 121 -11.58 4.35 -2.37
N GLN A 122 -10.49 5.11 -2.39
CA GLN A 122 -10.57 6.55 -2.12
C GLN A 122 -11.26 7.21 -3.32
N ILE A 123 -12.34 7.95 -3.10
CA ILE A 123 -13.13 8.57 -4.16
C ILE A 123 -13.12 10.10 -3.95
N PRO A 124 -12.93 10.91 -5.01
CA PRO A 124 -13.05 12.36 -4.92
C PRO A 124 -14.43 12.76 -4.39
N ARG A 125 -14.51 13.73 -3.46
CA ARG A 125 -15.80 14.21 -2.93
C ARG A 125 -16.52 15.14 -3.91
N ALA A 126 -15.76 15.86 -4.73
CA ALA A 126 -16.29 16.82 -5.69
C ALA A 126 -17.12 16.14 -6.79
N SER A 127 -18.35 16.61 -7.01
CA SER A 127 -19.24 16.08 -8.05
C SER A 127 -18.76 16.41 -9.47
N ASP A 128 -17.99 17.48 -9.61
CA ASP A 128 -17.35 17.97 -10.84
C ASP A 128 -15.88 17.56 -10.97
N THR A 129 -15.47 16.49 -10.25
CA THR A 129 -14.09 15.98 -10.22
C THR A 129 -13.40 15.94 -11.60
N VAL A 130 -12.16 16.43 -11.63
CA VAL A 130 -11.27 16.40 -12.80
C VAL A 130 -10.43 15.11 -12.88
N LEU A 131 -10.51 14.23 -11.88
CA LEU A 131 -9.76 12.96 -11.82
C LEU A 131 -10.37 11.83 -12.67
N ARG A 132 -11.11 12.19 -13.73
CA ARG A 132 -11.72 11.27 -14.70
C ARG A 132 -11.06 11.40 -16.06
N GLY A 133 -10.35 10.36 -16.51
CA GLY A 133 -9.64 10.34 -17.78
C GLY A 133 -8.61 11.47 -17.83
N THR A 134 -8.68 12.30 -18.87
CA THR A 134 -7.73 13.40 -19.10
C THR A 134 -8.24 14.77 -18.65
N ARG A 135 -9.36 14.85 -17.90
CA ARG A 135 -9.95 16.14 -17.48
C ARG A 135 -8.99 16.99 -16.62
N TYR A 136 -8.17 16.36 -15.80
CA TYR A 136 -7.14 17.01 -14.98
C TYR A 136 -6.20 17.93 -15.78
N GLN A 137 -6.05 17.71 -17.09
CA GLN A 137 -5.18 18.52 -17.92
C GLN A 137 -5.67 19.97 -18.06
N GLN A 138 -6.98 20.20 -17.89
CA GLN A 138 -7.59 21.53 -17.94
C GLN A 138 -7.38 22.30 -16.64
N ASP A 139 -7.37 21.60 -15.50
CA ASP A 139 -7.13 22.18 -14.18
C ASP A 139 -6.27 21.23 -13.30
N PRO A 140 -4.94 21.27 -13.47
CA PRO A 140 -4.03 20.44 -12.67
C PRO A 140 -3.96 20.85 -11.19
N ALA A 141 -4.29 22.11 -10.86
CA ALA A 141 -4.31 22.57 -9.48
C ALA A 141 -5.51 21.96 -8.73
N GLN A 142 -6.67 21.90 -9.36
CA GLN A 142 -7.83 21.16 -8.84
C GLN A 142 -7.51 19.67 -8.68
N ALA A 143 -6.90 19.05 -9.70
CA ALA A 143 -6.51 17.64 -9.62
C ALA A 143 -5.58 17.36 -8.43
N TRP A 144 -4.60 18.23 -8.18
CA TRP A 144 -3.73 18.16 -7.01
C TRP A 144 -4.52 18.25 -5.70
N ALA A 145 -5.42 19.23 -5.58
CA ALA A 145 -6.23 19.42 -4.37
C ALA A 145 -7.10 18.19 -4.08
N GLU A 146 -7.75 17.62 -5.10
CA GLU A 146 -8.56 16.40 -4.96
C GLU A 146 -7.70 15.20 -4.56
N LEU A 147 -6.49 15.04 -5.12
CA LEU A 147 -5.55 14.00 -4.70
C LEU A 147 -5.14 14.16 -3.23
N MET A 148 -4.84 15.38 -2.79
CA MET A 148 -4.49 15.64 -1.39
C MET A 148 -5.68 15.37 -0.45
N GLU A 149 -6.90 15.71 -0.85
CA GLU A 149 -8.12 15.33 -0.11
C GLU A 149 -8.25 13.80 0.00
N MET A 150 -8.17 13.10 -1.13
CA MET A 150 -8.29 11.64 -1.19
C MET A 150 -7.24 10.93 -0.33
N SER A 151 -6.00 11.45 -0.28
CA SER A 151 -4.94 10.87 0.55
C SER A 151 -5.25 10.93 2.06
N GLY A 152 -6.04 11.92 2.50
CA GLY A 152 -6.49 12.00 3.90
C GLY A 152 -7.44 10.87 4.30
N GLY A 153 -8.28 10.40 3.36
CA GLY A 153 -9.20 9.29 3.61
C GLY A 153 -8.51 7.95 3.89
N ILE A 154 -7.23 7.81 3.51
CA ILE A 154 -6.41 6.63 3.84
C ILE A 154 -6.18 6.58 5.36
N GLU A 155 -5.79 7.70 5.97
CA GLU A 155 -5.52 7.78 7.41
C GLU A 155 -6.81 7.55 8.21
N ASP A 156 -7.93 8.17 7.79
CA ASP A 156 -9.24 7.96 8.40
C ASP A 156 -9.61 6.46 8.43
N ARG A 157 -9.33 5.72 7.35
CA ARG A 157 -9.62 4.29 7.23
C ARG A 157 -8.70 3.40 8.06
N ILE A 158 -7.42 3.78 8.20
CA ILE A 158 -6.49 3.09 9.10
C ILE A 158 -6.93 3.31 10.56
N VAL A 159 -7.22 4.55 10.96
CA VAL A 159 -7.68 4.88 12.31
C VAL A 159 -8.99 4.17 12.65
N GLU A 160 -9.96 4.14 11.72
CA GLU A 160 -11.21 3.39 11.88
C GLU A 160 -10.94 1.90 12.19
N LEU A 161 -10.04 1.26 11.45
CA LEU A 161 -9.69 -0.14 11.68
C LEU A 161 -8.91 -0.35 12.98
N GLU A 162 -7.98 0.54 13.32
CA GLU A 162 -7.25 0.51 14.59
C GLU A 162 -8.18 0.61 15.79
N ASP A 163 -9.18 1.48 15.73
CA ASP A 163 -10.20 1.65 16.75
C ASP A 163 -11.05 0.39 16.89
N VAL A 164 -11.45 -0.25 15.78
CA VAL A 164 -12.14 -1.55 15.80
C VAL A 164 -11.27 -2.62 16.48
N ILE A 165 -9.99 -2.73 16.11
CA ILE A 165 -9.08 -3.71 16.69
C ILE A 165 -8.90 -3.44 18.20
N ARG A 166 -8.74 -2.17 18.59
CA ARG A 166 -8.59 -1.75 20.00
C ARG A 166 -9.85 -2.08 20.81
N ALA A 167 -11.03 -1.84 20.25
CA ALA A 167 -12.31 -2.15 20.89
C ALA A 167 -12.51 -3.66 21.13
N GLN A 168 -11.89 -4.52 20.31
CA GLN A 168 -11.86 -5.97 20.55
C GLN A 168 -10.76 -6.41 21.54
N GLY A 169 -9.96 -5.49 22.07
CA GLY A 169 -8.81 -5.81 22.93
C GLY A 169 -7.71 -6.58 22.19
N ALA A 170 -7.71 -6.57 20.86
CA ALA A 170 -6.81 -7.33 20.03
C ALA A 170 -5.51 -6.56 19.72
N ARG A 171 -4.45 -7.31 19.39
CA ARG A 171 -3.14 -6.80 18.95
C ARG A 171 -2.79 -7.23 17.51
N THR A 172 -3.80 -7.69 16.79
CA THR A 172 -3.70 -8.13 15.39
C THR A 172 -3.14 -7.00 14.54
N GLY A 173 -2.24 -7.34 13.61
CA GLY A 173 -1.69 -6.38 12.67
C GLY A 173 -2.68 -6.02 11.56
N ILE A 174 -2.35 -5.00 10.81
CA ILE A 174 -3.08 -4.55 9.61
C ILE A 174 -2.21 -4.88 8.39
N ALA A 175 -2.84 -5.49 7.40
CA ALA A 175 -2.26 -5.72 6.08
C ALA A 175 -3.05 -4.90 5.05
N VAL A 176 -2.44 -3.84 4.52
CA VAL A 176 -2.98 -3.15 3.34
C VAL A 176 -2.57 -3.96 2.12
N THR A 177 -3.45 -4.86 1.69
CA THR A 177 -3.13 -5.86 0.65
C THR A 177 -3.43 -5.36 -0.75
N GLU A 178 -4.21 -4.27 -0.87
CA GLU A 178 -4.35 -3.45 -2.07
C GLU A 178 -4.46 -1.97 -1.68
N GLY A 179 -3.49 -1.15 -2.07
CA GLY A 179 -3.47 0.29 -1.75
C GLY A 179 -3.07 1.21 -2.89
N HIS A 180 -3.24 0.75 -4.12
CA HIS A 180 -3.00 1.55 -5.32
C HIS A 180 -4.03 2.68 -5.49
N LEU A 181 -3.65 3.79 -6.13
CA LEU A 181 -4.56 4.88 -6.46
C LEU A 181 -5.48 4.49 -7.63
N SER A 182 -6.72 4.11 -7.35
CA SER A 182 -7.70 3.73 -8.37
C SER A 182 -8.51 4.94 -8.82
N LEU A 183 -8.35 5.32 -10.10
CA LEU A 183 -9.08 6.41 -10.74
C LEU A 183 -9.82 5.92 -11.99
N VAL A 184 -10.78 6.70 -12.46
CA VAL A 184 -11.53 6.40 -13.69
C VAL A 184 -10.75 6.93 -14.91
N PRO A 185 -10.58 6.16 -16.01
CA PRO A 185 -11.04 4.80 -16.25
C PRO A 185 -10.26 3.78 -15.42
N HIS A 186 -10.96 2.73 -14.96
CA HIS A 186 -10.46 1.74 -14.01
C HIS A 186 -9.07 1.22 -14.39
N ASN A 187 -8.13 1.37 -13.45
CA ASN A 187 -6.73 0.97 -13.54
C ASN A 187 -5.92 1.56 -14.70
N ALA A 188 -6.45 2.54 -15.44
CA ALA A 188 -5.84 3.06 -16.67
C ALA A 188 -5.92 4.59 -16.81
N ASN A 189 -6.08 5.32 -15.71
CA ASN A 189 -6.07 6.79 -15.76
C ASN A 189 -4.64 7.30 -16.07
N ALA A 190 -4.52 8.18 -17.07
CA ALA A 190 -3.26 8.72 -17.56
C ALA A 190 -2.54 9.62 -16.53
N ILE A 191 -3.25 10.21 -15.56
CA ILE A 191 -2.60 11.02 -14.50
C ILE A 191 -1.61 10.19 -13.67
N LEU A 192 -1.80 8.86 -13.61
CA LEU A 192 -0.94 7.94 -12.87
C LEU A 192 0.45 7.75 -13.52
N GLU A 193 0.70 8.34 -14.69
CA GLU A 193 2.03 8.43 -15.30
C GLU A 193 2.64 9.84 -15.16
N GLU A 194 1.91 10.81 -14.61
CA GLU A 194 2.37 12.19 -14.34
C GLU A 194 2.73 12.42 -12.85
N TRP A 195 3.71 13.29 -12.60
CA TRP A 195 4.18 13.61 -11.25
C TRP A 195 3.12 14.21 -10.31
N LEU A 196 1.97 14.64 -10.83
CA LEU A 196 0.81 15.11 -10.06
C LEU A 196 0.41 14.13 -8.95
N THR A 197 0.68 12.84 -9.13
CA THR A 197 0.37 11.78 -8.16
C THR A 197 1.50 11.47 -7.17
N GLY A 198 2.70 12.04 -7.35
CA GLY A 198 3.88 11.77 -6.53
C GLY A 198 3.65 12.04 -5.04
N ALA A 199 3.11 13.22 -4.71
CA ALA A 199 2.79 13.57 -3.32
C ALA A 199 1.68 12.70 -2.71
N TYR A 200 0.71 12.22 -3.51
CA TYR A 200 -0.31 11.29 -3.02
C TYR A 200 0.33 9.99 -2.57
N HIS A 201 1.19 9.40 -3.42
CA HIS A 201 1.87 8.15 -3.10
C HIS A 201 2.82 8.31 -1.90
N ALA A 202 3.52 9.43 -1.80
CA ALA A 202 4.39 9.72 -0.67
C ALA A 202 3.60 9.84 0.64
N ARG A 203 2.49 10.58 0.62
CA ARG A 203 1.62 10.72 1.79
C ARG A 203 0.99 9.40 2.21
N ALA A 204 0.53 8.56 1.26
CA ALA A 204 0.03 7.22 1.57
C ALA A 204 1.09 6.36 2.28
N LEU A 205 2.33 6.34 1.78
CA LEU A 205 3.42 5.59 2.42
C LEU A 205 3.83 6.19 3.78
N ASN A 206 3.81 7.51 3.92
CA ASN A 206 4.08 8.17 5.19
C ASN A 206 3.00 7.84 6.24
N ILE A 207 1.72 7.79 5.86
CA ILE A 207 0.63 7.32 6.72
C ILE A 207 0.94 5.90 7.20
N TYR A 208 1.26 4.97 6.28
CA TYR A 208 1.59 3.60 6.68
C TYR A 208 2.78 3.51 7.62
N GLN A 209 3.81 4.36 7.43
CA GLN A 209 4.95 4.43 8.35
C GLN A 209 4.57 4.97 9.73
N ARG A 210 3.76 6.03 9.79
CA ARG A 210 3.28 6.60 11.07
C ARG A 210 2.41 5.62 11.86
N HIS A 211 1.70 4.74 11.16
CA HIS A 211 0.89 3.66 11.72
C HIS A 211 1.61 2.30 11.71
N GLY A 212 2.95 2.29 11.62
CA GLY A 212 3.75 1.07 11.49
C GLY A 212 3.75 0.16 12.73
N ASP A 213 3.18 0.61 13.86
CA ASP A 213 2.94 -0.24 15.03
C ASP A 213 1.85 -1.30 14.76
N ARG A 214 0.90 -0.98 13.87
CA ARG A 214 -0.17 -1.88 13.42
C ARG A 214 -0.03 -2.29 11.96
N VAL A 215 0.27 -1.36 11.05
CA VAL A 215 0.42 -1.63 9.62
C VAL A 215 1.74 -2.36 9.37
N ARG A 216 1.64 -3.67 9.13
CA ARG A 216 2.81 -4.57 8.98
C ARG A 216 3.09 -4.96 7.53
N ILE A 217 2.07 -4.85 6.69
CA ILE A 217 2.14 -5.16 5.25
C ILE A 217 1.42 -4.03 4.54
N ALA A 218 2.02 -3.50 3.48
CA ALA A 218 1.38 -2.53 2.61
C ALA A 218 1.81 -2.71 1.15
N THR A 219 0.83 -2.79 0.26
CA THR A 219 1.02 -2.73 -1.21
C THR A 219 0.50 -1.39 -1.71
N ALA A 220 1.40 -0.48 -2.09
CA ALA A 220 1.01 0.87 -2.53
C ALA A 220 0.71 0.97 -4.05
N ALA A 221 0.99 -0.09 -4.80
CA ALA A 221 0.78 -0.19 -6.24
C ALA A 221 0.72 -1.68 -6.63
N ASP A 222 0.09 -1.99 -7.76
CA ASP A 222 0.34 -3.28 -8.42
C ASP A 222 1.81 -3.36 -8.84
N PHE A 223 2.41 -4.54 -8.93
CA PHE A 223 3.84 -4.61 -9.19
C PHE A 223 4.22 -4.15 -10.60
N CYS A 224 3.67 -4.79 -11.64
CA CYS A 224 4.01 -4.48 -13.02
C CYS A 224 2.85 -4.74 -13.99
N ALA A 225 2.73 -3.90 -15.03
CA ALA A 225 1.70 -4.07 -16.06
C ALA A 225 2.10 -3.48 -17.42
N THR A 226 1.48 -3.97 -18.50
CA THR A 226 1.63 -3.43 -19.86
C THR A 226 0.55 -2.41 -20.22
N ARG A 227 -0.62 -2.46 -19.58
CA ARG A 227 -1.75 -1.53 -19.82
C ARG A 227 -2.22 -0.76 -18.59
N TRP A 228 -2.23 -1.40 -17.42
CA TRP A 228 -2.67 -0.73 -16.20
C TRP A 228 -1.62 0.29 -15.72
N THR A 229 -2.06 1.52 -15.47
CA THR A 229 -1.23 2.63 -15.00
C THR A 229 -1.14 2.71 -13.47
N VAL A 230 -1.93 1.90 -12.74
CA VAL A 230 -1.83 1.72 -11.28
C VAL A 230 -0.59 0.93 -10.83
N ALA A 231 0.13 0.31 -11.77
CA ALA A 231 1.30 -0.48 -11.48
C ALA A 231 2.54 0.39 -11.21
N ALA A 232 3.44 -0.08 -10.34
CA ALA A 232 4.72 0.56 -10.05
C ALA A 232 5.66 0.53 -11.26
N LEU A 233 5.61 -0.53 -12.07
CA LEU A 233 6.47 -0.73 -13.24
C LEU A 233 5.64 -0.90 -14.51
N ARG A 234 5.86 -0.03 -15.51
CA ARG A 234 5.29 -0.16 -16.85
C ARG A 234 6.22 -1.04 -17.69
N LEU A 235 5.73 -2.22 -18.06
CA LEU A 235 6.45 -3.14 -18.92
C LEU A 235 6.22 -2.80 -20.39
N GLN A 236 7.31 -2.55 -21.12
CA GLN A 236 7.25 -2.38 -22.56
C GLN A 236 7.38 -3.74 -23.26
N VAL A 237 6.39 -4.07 -24.08
CA VAL A 237 6.32 -5.34 -24.81
C VAL A 237 6.06 -5.09 -26.29
N PRO A 238 6.64 -5.89 -27.21
CA PRO A 238 7.64 -6.94 -26.96
C PRO A 238 9.07 -6.41 -26.75
N ARG A 239 9.27 -5.09 -26.89
CA ARG A 239 10.57 -4.41 -26.78
C ARG A 239 10.35 -3.03 -26.15
N GLY A 240 11.45 -2.41 -25.73
CA GLY A 240 11.46 -1.06 -25.20
C GLY A 240 12.01 -0.99 -23.79
N ILE A 241 12.10 0.23 -23.27
CA ILE A 241 12.61 0.49 -21.92
C ILE A 241 11.41 0.51 -20.96
N SER A 242 11.40 -0.42 -20.01
CA SER A 242 10.41 -0.40 -18.92
C SER A 242 10.79 0.66 -17.90
N TYR A 243 9.79 1.32 -17.32
CA TYR A 243 10.00 2.49 -16.45
C TYR A 243 9.07 2.48 -15.24
N LEU A 244 9.50 3.14 -14.19
CA LEU A 244 8.71 3.31 -12.98
C LEU A 244 7.68 4.41 -13.16
N THR A 245 6.44 4.16 -12.75
CA THR A 245 5.43 5.23 -12.56
C THR A 245 5.84 6.14 -11.40
N PRO A 246 5.17 7.29 -11.17
CA PRO A 246 5.29 8.05 -9.94
C PRO A 246 5.16 7.16 -8.68
N ALA A 247 4.18 6.24 -8.65
CA ALA A 247 4.03 5.26 -7.57
C ALA A 247 5.30 4.44 -7.37
N GLY A 248 5.81 3.82 -8.44
CA GLY A 248 7.04 3.02 -8.38
C GLY A 248 8.29 3.82 -8.01
N SER A 249 8.38 5.08 -8.45
CA SER A 249 9.51 5.98 -8.16
C SER A 249 9.54 6.36 -6.68
N VAL A 250 8.38 6.73 -6.12
CA VAL A 250 8.24 7.04 -4.70
C VAL A 250 8.46 5.78 -3.83
N MET A 251 7.86 4.64 -4.20
CA MET A 251 8.07 3.37 -3.49
C MET A 251 9.54 2.95 -3.49
N ARG A 252 10.25 3.12 -4.62
CA ARG A 252 11.68 2.82 -4.71
C ARG A 252 12.50 3.76 -3.83
N LEU A 253 12.20 5.06 -3.83
CA LEU A 253 12.88 6.03 -2.98
C LEU A 253 12.68 5.68 -1.50
N PHE A 254 11.44 5.55 -1.04
CA PHE A 254 11.16 5.30 0.39
C PHE A 254 11.63 3.90 0.81
N GLY A 255 11.43 2.89 -0.03
CA GLY A 255 11.82 1.50 0.27
C GLY A 255 13.32 1.25 0.35
N ARG A 256 14.15 2.07 -0.34
CA ARG A 256 15.61 1.97 -0.26
C ARG A 256 16.22 2.80 0.87
N HIS A 257 15.50 3.80 1.34
CA HIS A 257 16.03 4.85 2.21
C HIS A 257 15.18 5.00 3.48
N SER A 258 15.13 3.93 4.28
CA SER A 258 14.30 3.85 5.48
C SER A 258 15.04 3.19 6.65
N GLY A 259 14.64 3.55 7.88
CA GLY A 259 15.14 2.98 9.13
C GLY A 259 14.32 1.80 9.65
N GLN A 260 14.87 1.09 10.63
CA GLN A 260 14.21 -0.06 11.28
C GLN A 260 13.21 0.35 12.37
N GLN A 261 13.37 1.55 12.94
CA GLN A 261 12.57 2.01 14.07
C GLN A 261 11.92 3.34 13.71
N ALA A 262 10.60 3.45 13.87
CA ALA A 262 9.91 4.73 13.74
C ALA A 262 10.38 5.71 14.82
N ILE A 263 10.49 6.99 14.49
CA ILE A 263 10.72 8.06 15.44
C ILE A 263 9.63 9.11 15.29
N ALA A 264 9.20 9.70 16.40
CA ALA A 264 8.14 10.69 16.39
C ALA A 264 8.62 12.01 15.77
N VAL A 265 7.81 12.56 14.87
CA VAL A 265 7.94 13.95 14.41
C VAL A 265 7.04 14.79 15.29
N THR A 266 7.63 15.58 16.20
CA THR A 266 6.88 16.35 17.21
C THR A 266 6.30 17.64 16.66
N THR A 267 6.92 18.22 15.63
CA THR A 267 6.45 19.44 14.96
C THR A 267 6.92 19.42 13.51
N ALA A 268 6.05 19.87 12.60
CA ALA A 268 6.35 20.04 11.19
C ALA A 268 5.56 21.23 10.63
N PRO A 269 6.04 21.92 9.58
CA PRO A 269 5.21 22.83 8.81
C PRO A 269 3.96 22.10 8.30
N PRO A 270 2.76 22.72 8.33
CA PRO A 270 1.51 22.06 7.94
C PRO A 270 1.47 21.64 6.46
N ASP A 271 2.31 22.28 5.64
CA ASP A 271 2.46 22.05 4.20
C ASP A 271 3.47 20.92 3.87
N LEU A 272 4.07 20.28 4.87
CA LEU A 272 4.95 19.11 4.71
C LEU A 272 4.33 17.89 5.39
N ASP A 273 4.06 16.84 4.63
CA ASP A 273 3.72 15.54 5.21
C ASP A 273 5.02 14.76 5.44
N ILE A 274 5.26 14.37 6.70
CA ILE A 274 6.52 13.78 7.14
C ILE A 274 6.28 12.48 7.90
N ALA A 275 7.08 11.47 7.60
CA ALA A 275 7.32 10.31 8.47
C ALA A 275 8.82 10.17 8.71
N ALA A 276 9.21 9.67 9.88
CA ALA A 276 10.61 9.55 10.24
C ALA A 276 10.95 8.19 10.85
N SER A 277 12.16 7.73 10.56
CA SER A 277 12.68 6.46 11.08
C SER A 277 14.18 6.55 11.35
N ARG A 278 14.72 5.57 12.08
CA ARG A 278 16.14 5.46 12.38
C ARG A 278 16.66 4.04 12.33
N THR A 279 17.96 3.91 12.06
CA THR A 279 18.74 2.68 12.26
C THR A 279 20.07 3.09 12.89
N GLY A 280 20.29 2.73 14.16
CA GLY A 280 21.44 3.23 14.91
C GLY A 280 21.45 4.76 14.93
N GLU A 281 22.57 5.38 14.57
CA GLU A 281 22.73 6.84 14.52
C GLU A 281 22.36 7.47 13.18
N ARG A 282 21.77 6.72 12.25
CA ARG A 282 21.24 7.26 11.01
C ARG A 282 19.74 7.51 11.14
N VAL A 283 19.33 8.72 10.77
CA VAL A 283 17.93 9.16 10.73
C VAL A 283 17.50 9.40 9.28
N PHE A 284 16.27 9.00 8.99
CA PHE A 284 15.61 9.16 7.70
C PHE A 284 14.33 9.97 7.92
N LEU A 285 14.16 11.07 7.17
CA LEU A 285 12.88 11.77 7.07
C LEU A 285 12.34 11.61 5.66
N HIS A 286 11.18 10.99 5.53
CA HIS A 286 10.41 10.91 4.31
C HIS A 286 9.49 12.12 4.23
N VAL A 287 9.75 13.03 3.29
CA VAL A 287 9.09 14.35 3.23
C VAL A 287 8.35 14.50 1.90
N ALA A 288 7.08 14.86 1.96
CA ALA A 288 6.31 15.31 0.81
C ALA A 288 5.90 16.77 1.00
N ASN A 289 6.29 17.65 0.07
CA ASN A 289 5.71 19.00 0.03
C ASN A 289 4.36 18.93 -0.67
N ILE A 290 3.29 19.07 0.11
CA ILE A 290 1.91 18.91 -0.37
C ILE A 290 1.34 20.19 -0.99
N ARG A 291 2.15 21.24 -1.15
CA ARG A 291 1.77 22.42 -1.93
C ARG A 291 1.94 22.17 -3.41
N TYR A 292 0.89 22.46 -4.18
CA TYR A 292 0.98 22.52 -5.64
C TYR A 292 2.00 23.57 -6.11
N ASN A 293 2.05 24.72 -5.41
CA ASN A 293 2.95 25.84 -5.69
C ASN A 293 3.64 26.34 -4.41
N GLY A 294 4.91 26.73 -4.55
CA GLY A 294 5.72 27.30 -3.48
C GLY A 294 6.52 26.24 -2.72
N ALA A 295 7.79 26.55 -2.49
CA ALA A 295 8.65 25.75 -1.64
C ALA A 295 8.32 26.01 -0.16
N VAL A 296 8.60 25.03 0.69
CA VAL A 296 8.49 25.14 2.15
C VAL A 296 9.88 25.01 2.74
N GLU A 297 10.27 25.99 3.55
CA GLU A 297 11.49 25.91 4.34
C GLU A 297 11.20 25.22 5.67
N ALA A 298 12.04 24.28 6.05
CA ALA A 298 11.97 23.61 7.35
C ALA A 298 13.37 23.39 7.91
N THR A 299 13.47 23.36 9.24
CA THR A 299 14.70 23.06 9.95
C THR A 299 14.54 21.74 10.69
N LEU A 300 15.41 20.78 10.37
CA LEU A 300 15.56 19.55 11.12
C LEU A 300 16.35 19.83 12.39
N ALA A 301 15.70 19.60 13.53
CA ALA A 301 16.29 19.61 14.86
C ALA A 301 15.95 18.29 15.55
N ILE A 302 16.93 17.71 16.25
CA ILE A 302 16.77 16.44 16.99
C ILE A 302 17.19 16.71 18.43
N ASP A 303 16.28 16.46 19.37
CA ASP A 303 16.46 16.82 20.78
C ASP A 303 17.77 16.26 21.35
N GLY A 304 18.65 17.18 21.77
CA GLY A 304 19.94 16.86 22.37
C GLY A 304 20.97 16.26 21.41
N ARG A 305 20.74 16.27 20.10
CA ARG A 305 21.65 15.71 19.09
C ARG A 305 22.08 16.78 18.08
N SER A 306 23.15 16.50 17.35
CA SER A 306 23.62 17.33 16.24
C SER A 306 23.90 16.46 15.03
N VAL A 307 23.74 17.04 13.84
CA VAL A 307 23.94 16.33 12.58
C VAL A 307 25.43 16.39 12.20
N ALA A 308 26.03 15.22 12.00
CA ALA A 308 27.41 15.07 11.53
C ALA A 308 27.55 15.33 10.03
N GLY A 309 26.43 15.31 9.29
CA GLY A 309 26.34 15.45 7.85
C GLY A 309 25.32 14.46 7.29
N GLY A 310 25.15 14.48 5.97
CA GLY A 310 24.23 13.58 5.31
C GLY A 310 23.95 13.97 3.87
N ARG A 311 22.75 13.64 3.40
CA ARG A 311 22.27 13.95 2.07
C ARG A 311 20.76 14.02 2.00
N ILE A 312 20.26 14.64 0.94
CA ILE A 312 18.85 14.66 0.56
C ILE A 312 18.74 14.05 -0.82
N LEU A 313 17.85 13.07 -0.96
CA LEU A 313 17.45 12.51 -2.24
C LEU A 313 16.10 13.11 -2.61
N GLU A 314 16.06 13.98 -3.60
CA GLU A 314 14.90 14.80 -3.95
C GLU A 314 14.38 14.48 -5.36
N ILE A 315 13.08 14.20 -5.47
CA ILE A 315 12.36 14.18 -6.74
C ILE A 315 11.51 15.45 -6.81
N SER A 316 11.92 16.38 -7.66
CA SER A 316 11.24 17.66 -7.89
C SER A 316 11.29 18.02 -9.38
N PRO A 317 10.43 17.41 -10.22
CA PRO A 317 10.38 17.71 -11.65
C PRO A 317 10.04 19.19 -11.89
N ALA A 318 10.49 19.74 -13.02
CA ALA A 318 10.28 21.16 -13.35
C ALA A 318 8.79 21.52 -13.51
N SER A 319 7.96 20.52 -13.82
CA SER A 319 6.50 20.64 -13.89
C SER A 319 5.85 19.50 -13.11
N PRO A 320 4.84 19.76 -12.25
CA PRO A 320 4.03 18.71 -11.64
C PRO A 320 3.37 17.78 -12.68
N ARG A 321 3.18 18.27 -13.92
CA ARG A 321 2.62 17.48 -15.03
C ARG A 321 3.64 16.71 -15.85
N GLN A 322 4.91 16.71 -15.44
CA GLN A 322 5.93 15.93 -16.12
C GLN A 322 5.53 14.45 -16.07
N ALA A 323 5.46 13.80 -17.23
CA ALA A 323 5.07 12.40 -17.37
C ALA A 323 6.31 11.50 -17.46
N VAL A 324 6.24 10.26 -17.01
CA VAL A 324 7.24 9.24 -17.37
C VAL A 324 6.82 8.53 -18.66
N THR A 325 7.79 8.26 -19.54
CA THR A 325 7.55 7.52 -20.79
C THR A 325 8.76 6.65 -21.10
N GLN A 326 8.67 5.85 -22.16
CA GLN A 326 9.81 5.08 -22.65
C GLN A 326 10.99 5.96 -23.11
N ASP A 327 10.72 7.18 -23.56
CA ASP A 327 11.74 8.11 -24.04
C ASP A 327 12.42 8.88 -22.89
N GLN A 328 11.76 8.95 -21.73
CA GLN A 328 12.31 9.55 -20.51
C GLN A 328 12.06 8.64 -19.29
N PRO A 329 12.62 7.41 -19.29
CA PRO A 329 12.30 6.37 -18.31
C PRO A 329 12.79 6.71 -16.89
N ASP A 330 13.78 7.59 -16.79
CA ASP A 330 14.48 7.97 -15.55
C ASP A 330 14.11 9.38 -15.08
N VAL A 331 13.05 9.98 -15.62
CA VAL A 331 12.66 11.38 -15.37
C VAL A 331 12.35 11.70 -13.89
N PHE A 332 12.02 10.68 -13.09
CA PHE A 332 11.77 10.79 -11.66
C PHE A 332 12.90 10.18 -10.81
N THR A 333 14.10 10.04 -11.36
CA THR A 333 15.27 9.65 -10.58
C THR A 333 15.60 10.75 -9.58
N PRO A 334 15.75 10.43 -8.27
CA PRO A 334 16.10 11.42 -7.27
C PRO A 334 17.45 12.08 -7.56
N VAL A 335 17.53 13.38 -7.33
CA VAL A 335 18.80 14.13 -7.30
C VAL A 335 19.34 14.09 -5.87
N GLU A 336 20.62 13.75 -5.73
CA GLU A 336 21.30 13.70 -4.45
C GLU A 336 22.01 15.02 -4.16
N LEU A 337 21.73 15.61 -2.99
CA LEU A 337 22.28 16.89 -2.55
C LEU A 337 22.89 16.76 -1.16
N PRO A 338 24.08 17.34 -0.89
CA PRO A 338 24.76 17.17 0.38
C PRO A 338 24.06 17.94 1.52
N VAL A 339 23.98 17.32 2.69
CA VAL A 339 23.61 17.98 3.96
C VAL A 339 24.87 18.27 4.73
N LEU A 340 25.09 19.54 5.05
CA LEU A 340 26.26 19.98 5.80
C LEU A 340 26.09 19.69 7.30
N PRO A 341 27.21 19.46 8.03
CA PRO A 341 27.16 19.28 9.48
C PRO A 341 26.65 20.53 10.18
N GLY A 342 25.91 20.35 11.28
CA GLY A 342 25.41 21.47 12.06
C GLY A 342 24.40 21.05 13.14
N PRO A 343 24.09 21.96 14.08
CA PRO A 343 23.06 21.73 15.09
C PRO A 343 21.65 21.69 14.48
N ASN A 344 21.47 22.38 13.35
CA ASN A 344 20.20 22.54 12.65
C ASN A 344 20.45 22.37 11.14
N VAL A 345 19.70 21.49 10.49
CA VAL A 345 19.74 21.35 9.02
C VAL A 345 18.52 22.05 8.45
N THR A 346 18.71 23.23 7.86
CA THR A 346 17.65 23.94 7.16
C THR A 346 17.63 23.53 5.70
N TRP A 347 16.45 23.14 5.20
CA TRP A 347 16.24 22.80 3.80
C TRP A 347 14.99 23.49 3.27
N ARG A 348 15.02 23.86 1.99
CA ARG A 348 13.90 24.45 1.27
C ARG A 348 13.36 23.42 0.28
N PHE A 349 12.36 22.65 0.72
CA PHE A 349 11.70 21.61 -0.07
C PHE A 349 10.89 22.26 -1.21
N PRO A 350 11.22 22.00 -2.50
CA PRO A 350 10.50 22.58 -3.61
C PRO A 350 9.01 22.22 -3.62
N ALA A 351 8.21 22.99 -4.35
CA ALA A 351 6.79 22.70 -4.54
C ALA A 351 6.60 21.31 -5.15
N ALA A 352 5.54 20.60 -4.74
CA ALA A 352 5.20 19.27 -5.24
C ALA A 352 6.36 18.24 -5.20
N SER A 353 7.34 18.42 -4.31
CA SER A 353 8.49 17.53 -4.21
C SER A 353 8.25 16.36 -3.26
N VAL A 354 8.96 15.27 -3.52
CA VAL A 354 9.09 14.13 -2.60
C VAL A 354 10.57 13.91 -2.34
N SER A 355 10.95 13.84 -1.07
CA SER A 355 12.35 13.75 -0.67
C SER A 355 12.57 12.73 0.45
N VAL A 356 13.78 12.20 0.53
CA VAL A 356 14.30 11.55 1.74
C VAL A 356 15.52 12.30 2.23
N VAL A 357 15.45 12.80 3.47
CA VAL A 357 16.58 13.38 4.19
C VAL A 357 17.26 12.27 4.97
N GLU A 358 18.51 11.96 4.64
CA GLU A 358 19.35 11.01 5.37
C GLU A 358 20.43 11.77 6.13
N VAL A 359 20.46 11.66 7.45
CA VAL A 359 21.49 12.29 8.27
C VAL A 359 22.09 11.31 9.26
N ASP A 360 23.40 11.44 9.46
CA ASP A 360 24.12 10.75 10.53
C ASP A 360 24.22 11.70 11.73
N LEU A 361 23.90 11.18 12.92
CA LEU A 361 23.99 11.93 14.17
C LEU A 361 25.38 11.81 14.76
N ILE A 362 25.87 12.89 15.39
CA ILE A 362 27.08 12.85 16.19
C ILE A 362 26.82 11.92 17.39
N PRO A 363 27.65 10.88 17.62
CA PRO A 363 27.53 10.01 18.79
C PRO A 363 27.60 10.82 20.09
N ASN A 364 26.84 10.40 21.09
CA ASN A 364 26.88 11.02 22.42
C ASN A 364 28.20 10.75 23.15
#